data_AF-A0A973KLB8-F1
#
_entry.id   AF-A0A973KLB8-F1
#
_cell.length_a   1.000
_cell.length_b   1.000
_cell.length_c   1.000
_cell.angle_alpha   90.00
_cell.angle_beta   90.00
_cell.angle_gamma   90.00
#
_symmetry.space_group_name_H-M   'P 1'
#
loop_
_entity.id
_entity.type
_entity.pdbx_description
1 polymer ?
#
loop_
_entity_poly.entity_id
_entity_poly.type
_entity_poly.pdbx_seq_one_letter_code
_entity_poly.pdbx_strand_id
1 'polypeptide(L)'
;SFRLLTSLPPEVAHDPAVHTLLSPAHRELARTAEIYLDCAGQAARTAAELGIHRQTLYYRLSRVEKLTGLDLDDGEDRLLLHMALKGARL
;
A
#
# COMPACT_ATOMS: atom_id res chain seq x y z
N SER A 1 18.06 18.67 5.30
CA SER A 1 18.07 17.67 6.38
C SER A 1 16.65 17.33 6.78
N PHE A 2 16.10 16.21 6.32
CA PHE A 2 14.77 15.73 6.73
C PHE A 2 14.99 14.48 7.56
N ARG A 3 15.16 14.68 8.88
CA ARG A 3 15.34 13.61 9.87
C ARG A 3 14.15 13.78 10.82
N LEU A 4 13.42 12.67 11.05
CA LEU A 4 12.31 12.49 12.00
C LEU A 4 10.88 12.65 11.42
N LEU A 5 10.40 11.62 10.73
CA LEU A 5 8.96 11.28 10.60
C LEU A 5 8.75 9.76 10.65
N THR A 6 9.51 9.05 11.47
CA THR A 6 9.40 7.58 11.61
C THR A 6 9.08 7.11 13.03
N SER A 7 8.53 7.97 13.88
CA SER A 7 7.68 7.45 14.96
C SER A 7 6.26 7.35 14.43
N LEU A 8 6.01 6.36 13.57
CA LEU A 8 4.65 5.86 13.48
C LEU A 8 4.26 5.43 14.90
N PRO A 9 3.07 5.82 15.39
CA PRO A 9 2.57 5.27 16.63
C PRO A 9 2.69 3.74 16.55
N PRO A 10 3.29 3.07 17.55
CA PRO A 10 3.52 1.63 17.48
C PRO A 10 2.23 0.87 17.18
N GLU A 11 1.08 1.37 17.61
CA GLU A 11 -0.24 0.84 17.25
C GLU A 11 -0.53 0.76 15.74
N VAL A 12 0.01 1.66 14.92
CA VAL A 12 -0.21 1.67 13.46
C VAL A 12 0.66 0.62 12.74
N ALA A 13 1.88 0.37 13.22
CA ALA A 13 2.74 -0.69 12.69
C ALA A 13 2.21 -2.10 12.99
N HIS A 14 1.25 -2.22 13.91
CA HIS A 14 0.66 -3.48 14.36
C HIS A 14 -0.79 -3.66 13.91
N ASP A 15 -1.29 -2.88 12.94
CA ASP A 15 -2.61 -3.12 12.40
C ASP A 15 -2.67 -4.55 11.79
N PRO A 16 -3.52 -5.45 12.32
CA PRO A 16 -3.58 -6.84 11.88
C PRO A 16 -3.97 -6.98 10.41
N ALA A 17 -4.72 -6.02 9.87
CA ALA A 17 -5.15 -6.02 8.48
C ALA A 17 -3.98 -5.71 7.54
N VAL A 18 -3.11 -4.76 7.92
CA VAL A 18 -1.86 -4.46 7.19
C VAL A 18 -0.87 -5.63 7.30
N HIS A 19 -0.75 -6.25 8.49
CA HIS A 19 0.07 -7.46 8.65
C HIS A 19 -0.42 -8.61 7.75
N THR A 20 -1.73 -8.74 7.57
CA THR A 20 -2.31 -9.75 6.67
C THR A 20 -1.94 -9.50 5.21
N LEU A 21 -1.92 -8.24 4.77
CA LEU A 21 -1.46 -7.85 3.44
C LEU A 21 0.04 -8.16 3.22
N LEU A 22 0.85 -8.04 4.27
CA LEU A 22 2.30 -8.32 4.21
C LEU A 22 2.63 -9.82 4.18
N SER A 23 1.68 -10.70 4.47
CA SER A 23 1.89 -12.15 4.40
C SER A 23 2.28 -12.62 2.98
N PRO A 24 3.04 -13.73 2.83
CA PRO A 24 3.41 -14.27 1.53
C PRO A 24 2.24 -14.55 0.58
N ALA A 25 1.06 -14.86 1.12
CA ALA A 25 -0.17 -15.11 0.36
C ALA A 25 -0.67 -13.88 -0.42
N HIS A 26 -0.36 -12.68 0.06
CA HIS A 26 -0.81 -11.41 -0.53
C HIS A 26 0.32 -10.58 -1.15
N ARG A 27 1.50 -11.19 -1.38
CA ARG A 27 2.68 -10.51 -1.92
C ARG A 27 2.41 -9.69 -3.18
N GLU A 28 1.56 -10.20 -4.09
CA GLU A 28 1.21 -9.47 -5.31
C GLU A 28 0.37 -8.22 -5.02
N LEU A 29 -0.57 -8.31 -4.07
CA LEU A 29 -1.39 -7.17 -3.65
C LEU A 29 -0.54 -6.12 -2.92
N ALA A 30 0.35 -6.56 -2.01
CA ALA A 30 1.31 -5.68 -1.36
C ALA A 30 2.21 -4.95 -2.36
N ARG A 31 2.77 -5.67 -3.35
CA ARG A 31 3.55 -5.07 -4.44
C ARG A 31 2.73 -4.08 -5.26
N THR A 32 1.47 -4.41 -5.55
CA THR A 32 0.59 -3.54 -6.34
C THR A 32 0.29 -2.24 -5.58
N ALA A 33 -0.04 -2.33 -4.29
CA ALA A 33 -0.27 -1.17 -3.43
C ALA A 33 0.99 -0.31 -3.29
N GLU A 34 2.15 -0.92 -3.09
CA GLU A 34 3.41 -0.17 -2.98
C GLU A 34 3.70 0.62 -4.26
N ILE A 35 3.63 -0.01 -5.44
CA ILE A 35 3.90 0.67 -6.72
C ILE A 35 2.84 1.74 -7.00
N TYR A 36 1.59 1.51 -6.59
CA TYR A 36 0.54 2.53 -6.69
C TYR A 36 0.87 3.78 -5.87
N LEU A 37 1.31 3.59 -4.62
CA LEU A 37 1.67 4.65 -3.70
C LEU A 37 2.98 5.35 -4.10
N ASP A 38 3.97 4.60 -4.61
CA ASP A 38 5.21 5.14 -5.20
C ASP A 38 4.91 6.00 -6.44
N CYS A 39 3.86 5.66 -7.21
CA CYS A 39 3.36 6.45 -8.32
C CYS A 39 2.45 7.62 -7.90
N ALA A 40 2.38 7.96 -6.60
CA ALA A 40 1.52 8.99 -6.04
C ALA A 40 0.03 8.80 -6.40
N GLY A 41 -0.44 7.55 -6.44
CA GLY A 41 -1.82 7.20 -6.75
C GLY A 41 -2.21 7.28 -8.24
N GLN A 42 -1.25 7.50 -9.14
CA GLN A 42 -1.51 7.65 -10.57
C GLN A 42 -1.72 6.29 -11.25
N ALA A 43 -2.98 5.83 -11.32
CA ALA A 43 -3.34 4.51 -11.84
C ALA A 43 -2.77 4.18 -13.24
N ALA A 44 -2.71 5.15 -14.15
CA ALA A 44 -2.15 4.92 -15.49
C ALA A 44 -0.64 4.60 -15.44
N ARG A 45 0.12 5.32 -14.61
CA ARG A 45 1.56 5.08 -14.41
C ARG A 45 1.79 3.76 -13.68
N THR A 46 1.01 3.48 -12.64
CA THR A 46 1.07 2.23 -11.89
C THR A 46 0.80 1.02 -12.78
N ALA A 47 -0.23 1.08 -13.63
CA ALA A 47 -0.57 0.00 -14.55
C ALA A 47 0.56 -0.26 -15.56
N ALA A 48 1.17 0.81 -16.09
CA ALA A 48 2.33 0.72 -16.98
C ALA A 48 3.55 0.09 -16.29
N GLU A 49 3.88 0.54 -15.07
CA GLU A 49 5.00 0.01 -14.28
C GLU A 49 4.81 -1.48 -13.92
N LEU A 50 3.57 -1.89 -13.66
CA LEU A 50 3.23 -3.27 -13.37
C LEU A 50 3.09 -4.16 -14.62
N GLY A 51 3.03 -3.57 -15.82
CA GLY A 51 2.73 -4.31 -17.06
C GLY A 51 1.34 -4.93 -17.09
N ILE A 52 0.35 -4.30 -16.44
CA ILE A 52 -1.03 -4.82 -16.35
C ILE A 52 -2.06 -3.84 -16.91
N HIS A 53 -3.24 -4.36 -17.23
CA HIS A 53 -4.37 -3.53 -17.62
C HIS A 53 -4.93 -2.73 -16.43
N ARG A 54 -5.46 -1.52 -16.68
CA ARG A 54 -6.04 -0.65 -15.64
C ARG A 54 -7.16 -1.34 -14.84
N GLN A 55 -8.00 -2.14 -15.50
CA GLN A 55 -9.05 -2.88 -14.81
C GLN A 55 -8.50 -3.89 -13.79
N THR A 56 -7.41 -4.57 -14.14
CA THR A 56 -6.72 -5.50 -13.23
C THR A 56 -6.11 -4.75 -12.06
N LEU A 57 -5.55 -3.56 -12.29
CA LEU A 57 -5.07 -2.69 -11.22
C LEU A 57 -6.20 -2.34 -10.25
N TYR A 58 -7.32 -1.79 -10.74
CA TYR A 58 -8.45 -1.42 -9.87
C TYR A 58 -9.01 -2.61 -9.09
N TYR A 59 -9.09 -3.79 -9.71
CA TYR A 59 -9.48 -5.01 -9.00
C TYR A 59 -8.53 -5.30 -7.84
N ARG A 60 -7.22 -5.21 -8.04
CA ARG A 60 -6.21 -5.45 -6.98
C ARG A 60 -6.27 -4.39 -5.89
N LEU A 61 -6.42 -3.11 -6.23
CA LEU A 61 -6.55 -2.04 -5.25
C LEU A 61 -7.81 -2.22 -4.39
N SER A 62 -8.96 -2.55 -5.00
CA SER A 62 -10.18 -2.87 -4.24
C SER A 62 -10.00 -4.09 -3.33
N ARG A 63 -9.19 -5.07 -3.72
CA ARG A 63 -8.85 -6.22 -2.86
C ARG A 63 -7.95 -5.82 -1.71
N VAL A 64 -7.05 -4.86 -1.91
CA VAL A 64 -6.21 -4.29 -0.84
C VAL A 64 -7.11 -3.58 0.18
N GLU A 65 -7.96 -2.66 -0.26
CA GLU A 65 -8.90 -1.92 0.61
C GLU A 65 -9.79 -2.87 1.44
N LYS A 66 -10.32 -3.92 0.80
CA LYS A 66 -11.13 -4.94 1.51
C LYS A 66 -10.34 -5.75 2.52
N LEU A 67 -9.05 -5.97 2.26
CA LEU A 67 -8.21 -6.77 3.14
C LEU A 67 -7.70 -5.94 4.33
N THR A 68 -7.37 -4.68 4.09
CA THR A 68 -6.79 -3.77 5.09
C THR A 68 -7.83 -2.95 5.83
N GLY A 69 -9.03 -2.78 5.26
CA GLY A 69 -10.03 -1.84 5.76
C GLY A 69 -9.70 -0.36 5.49
N LEU A 70 -8.62 -0.09 4.76
CA LEU A 70 -8.15 1.25 4.43
C LEU A 70 -8.83 1.77 3.16
N ASP A 71 -9.06 3.07 3.10
CA ASP A 71 -9.54 3.79 1.92
C ASP A 71 -8.37 4.40 1.14
N LEU A 72 -8.14 3.97 -0.10
CA LEU A 72 -7.05 4.50 -0.91
C LEU A 72 -7.35 5.85 -1.57
N ASP A 73 -8.57 6.37 -1.43
CA ASP A 73 -8.88 7.76 -1.77
C ASP A 73 -8.53 8.71 -0.59
N ASP A 74 -8.47 8.21 0.64
CA ASP A 74 -8.05 8.97 1.82
C ASP A 74 -6.52 9.15 1.90
N GLY A 75 -6.09 10.35 2.29
CA GLY A 75 -4.68 10.71 2.34
C GLY A 75 -3.91 10.10 3.51
N GLU A 76 -4.56 9.95 4.66
CA GLU A 76 -4.00 9.41 5.88
C GLU A 76 -3.83 7.90 5.77
N ASP A 77 -4.86 7.20 5.27
CA ASP A 77 -4.84 5.77 5.02
C ASP A 77 -3.79 5.37 3.98
N ARG A 78 -3.62 6.15 2.91
CA ARG A 78 -2.53 5.97 1.94
C ARG A 78 -1.16 6.13 2.58
N LEU A 79 -0.97 7.15 3.41
CA LEU A 79 0.31 7.40 4.07
C LEU A 79 0.65 6.25 5.03
N LEU A 80 -0.33 5.83 5.83
CA LEU A 80 -0.24 4.69 6.74
C LEU A 80 0.20 3.43 5.99
N LEU A 81 -0.52 3.07 4.92
CA LEU A 81 -0.21 1.88 4.14
C LEU A 81 1.18 1.97 3.50
N HIS A 82 1.54 3.12 2.96
CA HIS A 82 2.84 3.33 2.31
C HIS A 82 3.98 3.10 3.31
N MET A 83 3.87 3.70 4.50
CA MET A 83 4.91 3.58 5.52
C MET A 83 5.04 2.13 6.02
N ALA A 84 3.93 1.42 6.22
CA ALA A 84 3.96 0.02 6.63
C ALA A 84 4.62 -0.88 5.57
N LEU A 85 4.31 -0.66 4.29
CA LEU A 85 4.93 -1.40 3.17
C LEU A 85 6.43 -1.14 3.07
N LYS A 86 6.89 0.10 3.25
CA LYS A 86 8.32 0.44 3.25
C LYS A 86 9.04 -0.12 4.47
N GLY A 87 8.41 -0.04 5.65
CA GLY A 87 8.95 -0.58 6.90
C GLY A 87 9.17 -2.09 6.86
N ALA A 88 8.27 -2.84 6.23
CA ALA A 88 8.39 -4.29 6.10
C ALA A 88 9.49 -4.78 5.13
N ARG A 89 10.11 -3.88 4.34
CA ARG A 89 11.23 -4.21 3.44
C ARG A 89 12.62 -3.92 4.05
N LEU A 90 12.66 -3.22 5.19
CA LEU A 90 13.88 -2.93 5.95
C LEU A 90 14.17 -4.05 6.94
#